data_AF-A0A920IA25-F1
#
_entry.id   AF-A0A920IA25-F1
#
_cell.length_a   1.000
_cell.length_b   1.000
_cell.length_c   1.000
_cell.angle_alpha   90.00
_cell.angle_beta   90.00
_cell.angle_gamma   90.00
#
_symmetry.space_group_name_H-M   'P 1'
#
loop_
_entity.id
_entity.type
_entity.pdbx_description
1 polymer ?
#
loop_
_entity_poly.entity_id
_entity_poly.type
_entity_poly.pdbx_seq_one_letter_code
_entity_poly.pdbx_strand_id
1 'polypeptide(L)'
;MGFSGGYHGRTLGALAVSGEKGKNASLGPFHPKAHILPFPEKNNGLSETLDKYDEKQLAGVIIEPIQATAGLKFADKQSLINSENLQLKTKSANL
;
A
#
# COMPACT_ATOMS: atom_id res chain seq x y z
N MET A 1 -3.50 -2.72 2.62
CA MET A 1 -2.54 -1.66 2.95
C MET A 1 -2.34 -0.76 1.73
N GLY A 2 -1.98 0.49 1.94
CA GLY A 2 -1.59 1.44 0.89
C GLY A 2 -0.37 2.25 1.31
N PHE A 3 0.04 3.23 0.51
CA PHE A 3 1.28 3.98 0.71
C PHE A 3 1.08 5.50 0.71
N SER A 4 1.89 6.22 1.49
CA SER A 4 2.01 7.69 1.46
C SER A 4 2.24 8.18 0.03
N GLY A 5 1.68 9.32 -0.37
CA GLY A 5 1.75 9.76 -1.77
C GLY A 5 0.75 9.06 -2.71
N GLY A 6 0.17 7.92 -2.31
CA GLY A 6 -0.68 7.11 -3.19
C GLY A 6 -2.07 7.73 -3.38
N TYR A 7 -2.58 7.67 -4.60
CA TYR A 7 -3.91 8.17 -4.97
C TYR A 7 -4.69 7.09 -5.74
N HIS A 8 -5.72 6.54 -5.11
CA HIS A 8 -6.51 5.44 -5.68
C HIS A 8 -7.95 5.83 -6.05
N GLY A 9 -8.28 7.13 -5.98
CA GLY A 9 -9.59 7.67 -6.34
C GLY A 9 -10.30 8.36 -5.18
N ARG A 10 -11.56 8.74 -5.41
CA ARG A 10 -12.35 9.58 -4.48
C ARG A 10 -13.56 8.87 -3.87
N THR A 11 -13.79 7.60 -4.21
CA THR A 11 -14.80 6.79 -3.53
C THR A 11 -14.31 6.45 -2.11
N LEU A 12 -15.23 6.22 -1.17
CA LEU A 12 -14.87 6.03 0.25
C LEU A 12 -13.90 4.86 0.46
N GLY A 13 -14.08 3.75 -0.27
CA GLY A 13 -13.16 2.62 -0.22
C GLY A 13 -11.77 2.93 -0.78
N ALA A 14 -11.69 3.68 -1.89
CA ALA A 14 -10.42 4.13 -2.45
C ALA A 14 -9.69 5.11 -1.51
N LEU A 15 -10.42 6.02 -0.88
CA LEU A 15 -9.87 6.93 0.12
C LEU A 15 -9.36 6.18 1.35
N ALA A 16 -9.98 5.06 1.74
CA ALA A 16 -9.51 4.24 2.85
C ALA A 16 -8.05 3.79 2.67
N VAL A 17 -7.65 3.48 1.43
CA VAL A 17 -6.31 2.97 1.09
C VAL A 17 -5.37 4.03 0.51
N SER A 18 -5.87 5.21 0.14
CA SER A 18 -5.04 6.28 -0.44
C SER A 18 -4.20 6.98 0.64
N GLY A 19 -2.91 7.16 0.41
CA GLY A 19 -2.06 8.00 1.26
C GLY A 19 -2.42 9.48 1.14
N GLU A 20 -2.72 9.92 -0.09
CA GLU A 20 -3.14 11.29 -0.39
C GLU A 20 -4.65 11.39 -0.59
N LYS A 21 -5.30 12.11 0.33
CA LYS A 21 -6.75 12.33 0.31
C LYS A 21 -7.12 13.77 -0.07
N GLY A 22 -6.16 14.70 0.00
CA GLY A 22 -6.38 16.12 -0.24
C GLY A 22 -7.56 16.67 0.57
N LYS A 23 -8.44 17.43 -0.08
CA LYS A 23 -9.65 18.00 0.54
C LYS A 23 -10.62 16.94 1.08
N ASN A 24 -10.56 15.71 0.58
CA ASN A 24 -11.45 14.63 1.04
C ASN A 24 -11.01 14.06 2.39
N ALA A 25 -9.85 14.43 2.95
CA ALA A 25 -9.39 13.93 4.25
C ALA A 25 -10.41 14.17 5.38
N SER A 26 -11.18 15.27 5.30
CA SER A 26 -12.24 15.61 6.26
C SER A 26 -13.44 14.68 6.22
N LEU A 27 -13.58 13.83 5.19
CA LEU A 27 -14.66 12.84 5.08
C LEU A 27 -14.40 11.58 5.92
N GLY A 28 -13.22 11.47 6.56
CA GLY A 28 -12.88 10.35 7.41
C GLY A 28 -13.64 10.33 8.75
N PRO A 29 -13.51 9.24 9.54
CA PRO A 29 -12.66 8.08 9.29
C PRO A 29 -13.16 7.20 8.14
N PHE A 30 -12.22 6.57 7.43
CA PHE A 30 -12.54 5.70 6.30
C PHE A 30 -12.50 4.24 6.74
N HIS A 31 -13.41 3.44 6.17
CA HIS A 31 -13.57 2.03 6.48
C HIS A 31 -13.52 1.16 5.22
N PRO A 32 -12.98 -0.08 5.31
CA PRO A 32 -12.27 -0.63 6.46
C PRO A 32 -10.96 0.12 6.74
N LYS A 33 -10.49 0.10 7.99
CA LYS A 33 -9.25 0.77 8.36
C LYS A 33 -8.09 0.10 7.61
N ALA A 34 -7.41 0.85 6.74
CA ALA A 34 -6.20 0.39 6.09
C ALA A 34 -4.96 0.99 6.76
N HIS A 35 -3.86 0.23 6.78
CA HIS A 35 -2.55 0.78 7.11
C HIS A 35 -1.98 1.52 5.90
N ILE A 36 -1.49 2.74 6.14
CA ILE A 36 -0.77 3.56 5.19
C ILE A 36 0.70 3.55 5.57
N LEU A 37 1.55 3.08 4.67
CA LEU A 37 2.98 2.87 4.88
C LEU A 37 3.82 3.91 4.11
N PRO A 38 5.10 4.13 4.45
CA PRO A 38 6.00 4.91 3.61
C PRO A 38 6.15 4.28 2.21
N PHE A 39 6.11 5.08 1.15
CA PHE A 39 6.33 4.59 -0.22
C PHE A 39 7.77 4.10 -0.40
N PRO A 40 7.99 2.90 -0.95
CA PRO A 40 9.32 2.30 -1.01
C PRO A 40 10.13 2.84 -2.21
N GLU A 41 10.75 4.01 -2.05
CA GLU A 41 11.62 4.62 -3.07
C GLU A 41 13.06 4.07 -3.04
N LYS A 42 13.45 3.38 -1.97
CA LYS A 42 14.79 2.83 -1.73
C LYS A 42 14.72 1.32 -1.55
N ASN A 43 15.76 0.62 -2.01
CA ASN A 43 15.87 -0.84 -1.92
C ASN A 43 15.42 -1.39 -0.56
N ASN A 44 14.52 -2.39 -0.60
CA ASN A 44 13.98 -3.13 0.55
C ASN A 44 12.95 -2.40 1.43
N GLY A 45 12.49 -1.20 1.05
CA GLY A 45 11.55 -0.42 1.87
C GLY A 45 10.25 -1.17 2.24
N LEU A 46 9.77 -2.05 1.34
CA LEU A 46 8.59 -2.86 1.62
C LEU A 46 8.88 -4.00 2.61
N SER A 47 9.99 -4.71 2.47
CA SER A 47 10.32 -5.86 3.33
C SER A 47 10.49 -5.45 4.79
N GLU A 48 11.25 -4.39 5.05
CA GLU A 48 11.47 -3.85 6.41
C GLU A 48 10.15 -3.42 7.08
N THR A 49 9.16 -3.06 6.27
CA THR A 49 7.85 -2.64 6.75
C THR A 49 6.93 -3.83 6.97
N LEU A 50 6.92 -4.82 6.06
CA LEU A 50 6.08 -6.02 6.14
C LEU A 50 6.44 -6.92 7.32
N ASP A 51 7.73 -7.02 7.69
CA ASP A 51 8.18 -7.82 8.85
C ASP A 51 7.51 -7.40 10.17
N LYS A 52 6.93 -6.19 10.22
CA LYS A 52 6.25 -5.63 11.39
C LYS A 52 4.76 -5.94 11.45
N TYR A 53 4.21 -6.59 10.41
CA TYR A 53 2.78 -6.89 10.31
C TYR A 53 2.53 -8.39 10.31
N ASP A 54 1.44 -8.81 10.95
CA ASP A 54 0.98 -10.18 10.90
C ASP A 54 0.48 -10.50 9.49
N GLU A 55 1.27 -11.26 8.73
CA GLU A 55 0.94 -11.69 7.37
C GLU A 55 -0.42 -12.40 7.29
N LYS A 56 -0.88 -13.05 8.37
CA LYS A 56 -2.19 -13.75 8.42
C LYS A 56 -3.38 -12.79 8.43
N GLN A 57 -3.18 -11.54 8.85
CA GLN A 57 -4.23 -10.51 8.87
C GLN A 57 -4.20 -9.60 7.64
N LEU A 58 -3.17 -9.73 6.80
CA LEU A 58 -3.00 -8.91 5.62
C LEU A 58 -3.82 -9.46 4.45
N ALA A 59 -4.97 -8.84 4.18
CA ALA A 59 -5.80 -9.21 3.03
C ALA A 59 -5.24 -8.76 1.67
N GLY A 60 -4.39 -7.71 1.65
CA GLY A 60 -3.80 -7.24 0.40
C GLY A 60 -3.01 -5.94 0.51
N VAL A 61 -2.18 -5.70 -0.50
CA VAL A 61 -1.34 -4.51 -0.67
C VAL A 61 -1.74 -3.82 -1.97
N ILE A 62 -1.95 -2.50 -1.93
CA ILE A 62 -2.20 -1.67 -3.11
C ILE A 62 -1.01 -0.74 -3.28
N ILE A 63 -0.31 -0.87 -4.40
CA ILE A 63 0.90 -0.11 -4.71
C ILE A 63 0.85 0.37 -6.17
N GLU A 64 1.29 1.60 -6.40
CA GLU A 64 1.56 2.12 -7.74
C GLU A 64 3.04 1.85 -8.08
N PRO A 65 3.39 1.28 -9.25
CA PRO A 65 4.78 1.17 -9.66
C PRO A 65 5.48 2.54 -9.74
N ILE A 66 4.72 3.56 -10.18
CA ILE A 66 5.13 4.96 -10.23
C ILE A 66 3.96 5.80 -9.69
N GLN A 67 4.18 6.57 -8.63
CA GLN A 67 3.17 7.51 -8.12
C GLN A 67 3.18 8.78 -8.97
N ALA A 68 2.20 8.89 -9.86
CA ALA A 68 2.08 10.05 -10.74
C ALA A 68 1.77 11.34 -9.96
N THR A 69 0.82 11.25 -9.03
CA THR A 69 0.29 12.41 -8.30
C THR A 69 1.22 12.92 -7.19
N ALA A 70 2.20 12.12 -6.78
CA ALA A 70 3.20 12.46 -5.77
C ALA A 70 4.52 13.00 -6.35
N GLY A 71 4.53 13.42 -7.62
CA GLY A 71 5.71 14.00 -8.27
C GLY A 71 6.60 12.97 -8.98
N LEU A 72 6.01 11.96 -9.62
CA LEU A 72 6.72 10.91 -10.38
C LEU A 72 7.73 10.13 -9.52
N LYS A 73 7.26 9.59 -8.39
CA LYS A 73 8.08 8.74 -7.52
C LYS A 73 8.06 7.30 -8.01
N PHE A 74 9.22 6.66 -8.02
CA PHE A 74 9.38 5.29 -8.49
C PHE A 74 9.49 4.34 -7.30
N ALA A 75 8.70 3.27 -7.31
CA ALA A 75 8.91 2.19 -6.36
C ALA A 75 10.22 1.48 -6.71
N ASP A 76 11.00 1.08 -5.70
CA ASP A 76 12.16 0.26 -5.95
C ASP A 76 11.74 -1.11 -6.48
N LYS A 77 12.51 -1.62 -7.44
CA LYS A 77 12.19 -2.86 -8.15
C LYS A 77 12.06 -4.05 -7.19
N GLN A 78 12.89 -4.10 -6.15
CA GLN A 78 12.90 -5.21 -5.21
C GLN A 78 11.60 -5.23 -4.39
N SER A 79 11.10 -4.07 -3.97
CA SER A 79 9.81 -3.95 -3.29
C SER A 79 8.64 -4.39 -4.16
N LEU A 80 8.63 -4.09 -5.46
CA LEU A 80 7.60 -4.60 -6.36
C LEU A 80 7.62 -6.13 -6.45
N ILE A 81 8.80 -6.73 -6.61
CA ILE A 81 8.98 -8.20 -6.61
C ILE A 81 8.52 -8.81 -5.27
N ASN A 82 8.88 -8.17 -4.15
CA ASN A 82 8.50 -8.66 -2.83
C ASN A 82 6.98 -8.59 -2.60
N SER A 83 6.29 -7.59 -3.16
CA SER A 83 4.83 -7.50 -3.10
C SER A 83 4.12 -8.63 -3.86
N GLU A 84 4.68 -9.05 -5.00
CA GLU A 84 4.19 -10.21 -5.76
C GLU A 84 4.41 -11.51 -4.99
N ASN A 85 5.60 -11.70 -4.40
CA ASN A 85 5.92 -12.88 -3.60
C ASN A 85 5.03 -13.03 -2.36
N LEU A 86 4.64 -11.92 -1.73
CA LEU A 86 3.68 -11.94 -0.61
C LEU A 86 2.31 -12.48 -1.04
N GLN A 87 1.86 -12.13 -2.24
CA GLN A 87 0.62 -12.64 -2.81
C GLN A 87 0.66 -14.16 -3.02
N LEU A 88 1.83 -14.70 -3.40
CA LEU A 88 2.03 -16.14 -3.58
C LEU A 88 2.01 -16.89 -2.24
N LYS A 89 2.73 -16.39 -1.22
CA LYS A 89 2.79 -17.01 0.12
C LYS A 89 1.42 -17.10 0.79
N THR A 90 0.64 -16.01 0.72
CA THR A 90 -0.70 -15.95 1.32
C THR A 90 -1.71 -16.89 0.64
N LYS A 91 -1.56 -17.19 -0.66
CA LYS A 91 -2.35 -18.22 -1.35
C LYS A 91 -2.03 -19.63 -0.86
N SER A 92 -0.75 -19.93 -0.62
CA SER A 92 -0.33 -21.26 -0.13
C SER A 92 -0.73 -21.55 1.32
N ALA A 93 -0.98 -20.51 2.13
CA ALA A 93 -1.37 -20.67 3.54
C ALA A 93 -2.88 -20.93 3.76
N ASN A 94 -3.69 -20.82 2.71
CA ASN A 94 -5.16 -20.97 2.75
C ASN A 94 -5.66 -22.24 2.02
N LEU A 95 -4.76 -23.19 1.74
CA LEU A 95 -5.01 -24.55 1.24
C LEU A 95 -4.44 -25.55 2.25
#